data_AF-A0A8J3BCG7-F1
#
_entry.id   AF-A0A8J3BCG7-F1
#
_cell.length_a   1.000
_cell.length_b   1.000
_cell.length_c   1.000
_cell.angle_alpha   90.00
_cell.angle_beta   90.00
_cell.angle_gamma   90.00
#
_symmetry.space_group_name_H-M   'P 1'
#
loop_
_entity.id
_entity.type
_entity.pdbx_description
1 polymer ?
#
loop_
_entity_poly.entity_id
_entity_poly.type
_entity_poly.pdbx_seq_one_letter_code
_entity_poly.pdbx_strand_id
1 'polypeptide(L)'
;MRFLEDLYAFYREQMAASEEDTMVILVSLLREHNREDLLRIVCEMSDEEMRDMLALYLFERIQQKMAREAGTGQTRQATRLH
;
A
#
# COMPACT_ATOMS: atom_id res chain seq x y z
N MET A 1 -0.53 4.81 -16.60
CA MET A 1 0.42 3.77 -17.08
C MET A 1 -0.30 2.61 -17.73
N ARG A 2 0.28 1.99 -18.77
CA ARG A 2 -0.34 0.86 -19.50
C ARG A 2 -0.60 -0.36 -18.62
N PHE A 3 0.29 -0.62 -17.67
CA PHE A 3 0.14 -1.71 -16.70
C PHE A 3 -1.19 -1.66 -15.91
N LEU A 4 -1.62 -0.47 -15.47
CA LEU A 4 -2.89 -0.32 -14.73
C LEU A 4 -4.11 -0.62 -15.60
N GLU A 5 -4.09 -0.14 -16.84
CA GLU A 5 -5.16 -0.37 -17.81
C GLU A 5 -5.27 -1.86 -18.16
N ASP A 6 -4.13 -2.52 -18.42
CA ASP A 6 -4.07 -3.95 -18.72
C ASP A 6 -4.58 -4.76 -17.50
N LEU A 7 -4.12 -4.43 -16.30
CA LEU A 7 -4.55 -5.04 -15.05
C LEU A 7 -6.06 -4.92 -14.83
N TYR A 8 -6.61 -3.71 -15.01
CA TYR A 8 -8.04 -3.47 -14.88
C TYR A 8 -8.83 -4.25 -15.95
N ALA A 9 -8.34 -4.28 -17.19
CA ALA A 9 -8.99 -5.03 -18.28
C ALA A 9 -9.05 -6.54 -18.01
N PHE A 10 -7.98 -7.13 -17.47
CA PHE A 10 -7.91 -8.57 -17.20
C PHE A 10 -8.68 -8.99 -15.93
N TYR A 11 -8.66 -8.17 -14.89
CA TYR A 11 -9.19 -8.55 -13.57
C TYR A 11 -10.49 -7.83 -13.17
N ARG A 12 -11.06 -6.95 -14.02
CA ARG A 12 -12.29 -6.18 -13.71
C ARG A 12 -13.44 -6.99 -13.12
N GLU A 13 -13.69 -8.19 -13.63
CA GLU A 13 -14.81 -9.04 -13.16
C GLU A 13 -14.54 -9.63 -11.77
N GLN A 14 -13.27 -9.88 -11.46
CA GLN A 14 -12.83 -10.43 -10.17
C GLN A 14 -12.62 -9.33 -9.13
N MET A 15 -12.22 -8.13 -9.55
CA MET A 15 -12.10 -6.93 -8.72
C MET A 15 -13.46 -6.33 -8.34
N ALA A 16 -14.52 -6.63 -9.09
CA ALA A 16 -15.88 -6.16 -8.79
C ALA A 16 -16.54 -6.87 -7.60
N ALA A 17 -15.91 -7.92 -7.04
CA ALA A 17 -16.47 -8.69 -5.93
C ALA A 17 -16.35 -7.97 -4.58
N SER A 18 -15.19 -7.41 -4.25
CA SER A 18 -14.96 -6.54 -3.09
C SER A 18 -13.62 -5.78 -3.17
N GLU A 19 -13.46 -4.74 -2.37
CA GLU A 19 -12.19 -4.02 -2.22
C GLU A 19 -11.08 -4.93 -1.66
N GLU A 20 -11.44 -5.84 -0.74
CA GLU A 20 -10.50 -6.79 -0.13
C GLU A 20 -10.01 -7.81 -1.17
N ASP A 21 -10.89 -8.34 -2.02
CA ASP A 21 -10.53 -9.26 -3.11
C ASP A 21 -9.64 -8.57 -4.14
N THR A 22 -9.94 -7.32 -4.47
CA THR A 22 -9.12 -6.50 -5.37
C THR A 22 -7.70 -6.38 -4.83
N MET A 23 -7.55 -6.10 -3.53
CA MET A 23 -6.23 -5.97 -2.90
C MET A 23 -5.46 -7.30 -2.88
N VAL A 24 -6.14 -8.42 -2.61
CA VAL A 24 -5.54 -9.77 -2.65
C VAL A 24 -4.99 -10.08 -4.04
N ILE A 25 -5.74 -9.76 -5.09
CA ILE A 25 -5.31 -9.95 -6.48
C ILE A 25 -4.08 -9.09 -6.78
N LEU A 26 -4.13 -7.80 -6.46
CA LEU A 26 -3.01 -6.87 -6.68
C LEU A 26 -1.73 -7.34 -5.99
N VAL A 27 -1.80 -7.72 -4.72
CA VAL A 27 -0.64 -8.20 -3.96
C VAL A 27 -0.10 -9.51 -4.55
N SER A 28 -0.97 -10.42 -4.97
CA SER A 28 -0.56 -11.70 -5.57
C SER A 28 0.21 -11.46 -6.86
N LEU A 29 -0.28 -10.58 -7.73
CA LEU A 29 0.38 -10.24 -9.00
C LEU A 29 1.72 -9.55 -8.79
N LEU A 30 1.80 -8.57 -7.88
CA LEU A 30 3.06 -7.89 -7.60
C LEU A 30 4.11 -8.83 -6.98
N ARG A 31 3.69 -9.89 -6.27
CA ARG A 31 4.60 -10.90 -5.69
C ARG A 31 5.21 -11.84 -6.73
N GLU A 32 4.59 -12.00 -7.89
CA GLU A 32 5.10 -12.83 -8.98
C GLU A 32 6.23 -12.13 -9.75
N HIS A 33 6.33 -10.80 -9.63
CA HIS A 33 7.37 -9.99 -10.23
C HIS A 33 8.64 -9.92 -9.36
N ASN A 34 9.79 -10.02 -10.01
CA ASN A 34 11.06 -9.71 -9.34
C ASN A 34 11.25 -8.18 -9.23
N ARG A 35 12.30 -7.75 -8.52
CA ARG A 35 12.59 -6.32 -8.32
C ARG A 35 12.79 -5.54 -9.62
N GLU A 36 13.41 -6.14 -10.64
CA GLU A 36 13.66 -5.49 -11.92
C GLU A 36 12.37 -5.26 -12.70
N ASP A 37 11.46 -6.24 -12.68
CA ASP A 37 10.16 -6.13 -13.31
C ASP A 37 9.30 -5.05 -12.65
N LEU A 38 9.31 -4.99 -11.31
CA LEU A 38 8.63 -3.92 -10.57
C LEU A 38 9.21 -2.53 -10.90
N LEU A 39 10.54 -2.41 -11.03
CA LEU A 39 11.17 -1.16 -11.42
C LEU A 39 10.79 -0.76 -12.85
N ARG A 40 10.64 -1.73 -13.77
CA ARG A 40 10.18 -1.45 -15.13
C ARG A 40 8.78 -0.84 -15.12
N ILE A 41 7.86 -1.39 -14.33
CA ILE A 41 6.50 -0.83 -14.16
C ILE A 41 6.57 0.62 -13.63
N VAL A 42 7.40 0.87 -12.62
CA VAL A 42 7.58 2.24 -12.08
C VAL A 42 8.20 3.19 -13.11
N CYS A 43 9.13 2.72 -13.95
CA CYS A 43 9.72 3.54 -15.02
C CYS A 43 8.74 3.86 -16.16
N GLU A 44 7.64 3.12 -16.30
CA GLU A 44 6.57 3.38 -17.26
C GLU A 44 5.51 4.37 -16.74
N MET A 45 5.55 4.71 -15.45
CA MET A 45 4.69 5.74 -14.87
C MET A 45 5.10 7.12 -15.37
N SER A 46 4.11 8.01 -15.52
CA SER A 46 4.42 9.43 -15.68
C SER A 46 5.06 9.98 -14.40
N ASP A 47 5.76 11.12 -14.52
CA ASP A 47 6.32 11.81 -13.36
C ASP A 47 5.27 12.14 -12.29
N GLU A 48 4.02 12.41 -12.69
CA GLU A 48 2.89 12.65 -11.79
C GLU A 48 2.48 11.38 -11.06
N GLU A 49 2.26 10.29 -11.80
CA GLU A 49 1.91 8.98 -11.23
C GLU A 49 3.00 8.48 -10.26
N MET A 50 4.28 8.68 -10.59
CA MET A 50 5.40 8.32 -9.72
C MET A 50 5.41 9.15 -8.43
N ARG A 51 5.16 10.47 -8.53
CA ARG A 51 5.05 11.35 -7.35
C ARG A 51 3.89 10.95 -6.45
N ASP A 52 2.73 10.66 -7.03
CA ASP A 52 1.54 10.25 -6.30
C ASP A 52 1.74 8.90 -5.60
N MET A 53 2.34 7.92 -6.30
CA MET A 53 2.69 6.63 -5.72
C MET A 53 3.63 6.81 -4.51
N LEU A 54 4.67 7.63 -4.65
CA LEU A 54 5.62 7.86 -3.56
C LEU A 54 4.97 8.63 -2.41
N ALA A 55 4.13 9.62 -2.69
CA ALA A 55 3.39 10.37 -1.69
C ALA A 55 2.47 9.46 -0.86
N LEU A 56 1.71 8.58 -1.52
CA LEU A 56 0.84 7.61 -0.84
C LEU A 56 1.64 6.66 0.06
N TYR A 57 2.75 6.11 -0.45
CA TYR A 57 3.62 5.25 0.33
C TYR A 57 4.16 5.99 1.56
N LEU A 58 4.74 7.18 1.39
CA LEU A 58 5.30 7.94 2.50
C LEU A 58 4.24 8.34 3.52
N PHE A 59 3.04 8.72 3.07
CA PHE A 59 1.91 9.04 3.94
C PHE A 59 1.55 7.85 4.83
N GLU A 60 1.34 6.68 4.25
CA GLU A 60 1.02 5.45 4.99
C GLU A 60 2.10 5.11 6.02
N ARG A 61 3.38 5.25 5.64
CA ARG A 61 4.52 5.00 6.56
C ARG A 61 4.57 6.01 7.71
N ILE A 62 4.24 7.27 7.46
CA ILE A 62 4.14 8.30 8.50
C ILE A 62 2.98 8.00 9.44
N GLN A 63 1.80 7.63 8.93
CA GLN A 63 0.65 7.24 9.75
C GLN A 63 0.99 6.05 10.67
N GLN A 64 1.61 5.01 10.12
CA GLN A 64 2.08 3.85 10.91
C GLN A 64 3.08 4.25 11.99
N LYS A 65 4.00 5.17 11.69
CA LYS A 65 4.97 5.69 12.67
C LYS A 65 4.26 6.46 13.79
N MET A 66 3.35 7.37 13.45
CA MET A 66 2.58 8.14 14.43
C MET A 66 1.71 7.23 15.31
N ALA A 67 1.06 6.22 14.75
CA ALA A 67 0.26 5.26 15.50
C ALA A 67 1.10 4.47 16.51
N ARG A 68 2.31 4.04 16.12
CA ARG A 68 3.27 3.37 17.02
C ARG A 68 3.70 4.29 18.17
N GLU A 69 4.00 5.54 17.86
CA GLU A 69 4.41 6.55 18.84
C GLU A 69 3.27 6.90 19.81
N ALA A 70 2.03 7.05 19.31
CA ALA A 70 0.83 7.25 20.10
C ALA A 70 0.49 6.04 21.00
N GLY A 71 0.78 4.82 20.52
CA GLY A 71 0.64 3.57 21.27
C GLY A 71 1.70 3.33 22.37
N THR A 72 2.80 4.09 22.36
CA THR A 72 3.86 4.03 23.39
C THR A 72 3.67 5.03 24.54
N GLY A 73 2.50 5.69 24.64
CA GLY A 73 2.20 6.76 25.61
C GLY A 73 1.18 6.42 26.71
N GLN A 74 0.85 5.15 26.98
CA GLN A 74 0.00 4.78 28.13
C GLN A 74 0.60 3.65 28.97
N THR A 75 1.77 3.89 29.57
CA THR A 75 1.98 3.41 30.94
C THR A 75 1.15 4.31 31.86
N ARG A 76 -0.15 4.01 31.99
CA ARG A 76 -0.90 4.48 33.16
C ARG A 76 -0.26 3.84 34.38
N GLN A 77 0.65 4.57 35.01
CA GLN A 77 0.92 4.44 36.43
C GLN A 77 -0.43 4.57 37.16
N ALA A 78 -0.98 3.44 37.57
CA ALA A 78 -1.74 3.36 38.80
C ALA A 78 -0.80 2.74 39.84
N THR A 79 0.08 3.57 40.38
CA THR A 79 0.66 3.30 41.71
C THR A 79 -0.32 3.83 42.75
N ARG A 80 -0.43 3.08 43.86
CA ARG A 80 -1.14 3.39 45.13
C ARG A 80 -2.65 3.09 45.04
N LEU A 81 -3.22 2.27 45.92
CA LEU A 81 -3.07 2.30 47.37
C LEU A 81 -3.12 0.89 48.00
N HIS A 82 -2.40 0.80 49.12
CA HIS A 82 -2.51 -0.09 50.29
C HIS A 82 -3.45 -1.31 50.25
#